data_AF-A0AAE3FYN5-F1
#
_entry.id   AF-A0AAE3FYN5-F1
#
_cell.length_a   1.000
_cell.length_b   1.000
_cell.length_c   1.000
_cell.angle_alpha   90.00
_cell.angle_beta   90.00
_cell.angle_gamma   90.00
#
_symmetry.space_group_name_H-M   'P 1'
#
loop_
_entity.id
_entity.type
_entity.pdbx_description
1 polymer ?
#
loop_
_entity_poly.entity_id
_entity_poly.type
_entity_poly.pdbx_seq_one_letter_code
_entity_poly.pdbx_strand_id
1 'polypeptide(L)'
;MVSLPTEPLHHVCTRYGPGRLPGANRPDVGAGYAAASAALGASLLFATGAIVGETVGLLSSNDGVVWFAFTGLAVPVVVPTALVAGVVVWRILPSEIPFFGAVAGIFGTLGTYVGSLLALMLILTATATLGLSGSDPLSAAAFSFGVIYIAFLLTWWVTFPVGAVSGVIYTDIVKQSK
;
A
#
# COMPACT_ATOMS: atom_id res chain seq x y z
N MET A 1 12.87 21.59 22.68
CA MET A 1 12.29 20.34 22.15
C MET A 1 10.97 20.12 22.86
N VAL A 2 9.84 20.27 22.16
CA VAL A 2 8.51 20.05 22.76
C VAL A 2 8.28 18.53 22.76
N SER A 3 8.26 17.90 23.94
CA SER A 3 7.88 16.51 24.09
C SER A 3 6.39 16.38 23.81
N LEU A 4 6.01 15.72 22.71
CA LEU A 4 4.61 15.41 22.44
C LEU A 4 4.08 14.47 23.54
N PRO A 5 2.84 14.67 24.02
CA PRO A 5 2.25 13.80 25.04
C PRO A 5 2.15 12.37 24.49
N THR A 6 2.86 11.43 25.11
CA THR A 6 2.94 10.02 24.69
C THR A 6 1.83 9.15 25.31
N GLU A 7 1.12 9.65 26.32
CA GLU A 7 -0.01 8.97 26.96
C GLU A 7 -1.09 8.45 25.98
N PRO A 8 -1.59 9.24 25.01
CA PRO A 8 -2.58 8.74 24.06
C PRO A 8 -2.01 7.64 23.16
N LEU A 9 -0.74 7.77 22.74
CA LEU A 9 -0.03 6.77 21.96
C LEU A 9 0.15 5.48 22.75
N HIS A 10 0.54 5.57 24.02
CA HIS A 10 0.70 4.42 24.91
C HIS A 10 -0.65 3.71 25.15
N HIS A 11 -1.73 4.46 25.35
CA HIS A 11 -3.06 3.89 25.53
C HIS A 11 -3.60 3.22 24.26
N VAL A 12 -3.33 3.78 23.08
CA VAL A 12 -3.71 3.14 21.80
C VAL A 12 -2.85 1.91 21.54
N CYS A 13 -1.53 1.96 21.78
CA CYS A 13 -0.63 0.82 21.64
C CYS A 13 -0.92 -0.30 22.64
N THR A 14 -1.37 -0.02 23.86
CA THR A 14 -1.74 -1.09 24.80
C THR A 14 -3.09 -1.72 24.46
N ARG A 15 -4.05 -0.92 23.98
CA ARG A 15 -5.42 -1.39 23.67
C ARG A 15 -5.56 -2.05 22.29
N TYR A 16 -4.86 -1.53 21.29
CA TYR A 16 -4.93 -1.91 19.87
C TYR A 16 -3.56 -2.21 19.25
N GLY A 17 -2.50 -2.26 20.05
CA GLY A 17 -1.16 -2.42 19.50
C GLY A 17 -0.90 -3.76 18.84
N PRO A 18 0.26 -3.88 18.20
CA PRO A 18 0.62 -5.00 17.34
C PRO A 18 0.51 -6.36 18.04
N GLY A 19 0.73 -6.45 19.36
CA GLY A 19 0.58 -7.70 20.11
C GLY A 19 -0.86 -8.26 20.20
N ARG A 20 -1.87 -7.50 19.75
CA ARG A 20 -3.27 -7.95 19.69
C ARG A 20 -3.74 -8.36 18.30
N LEU A 21 -2.92 -8.12 17.26
CA LEU A 21 -3.24 -8.53 15.90
C LEU A 21 -3.00 -10.05 15.74
N PRO A 22 -3.90 -10.78 15.05
CA PRO A 22 -3.73 -12.22 14.84
C PRO A 22 -2.38 -12.54 14.19
N GLY A 23 -1.57 -13.35 14.87
CA GLY A 23 -0.28 -13.82 14.37
C GLY A 23 0.87 -12.81 14.43
N ALA A 24 0.65 -11.57 14.89
CA ALA A 24 1.67 -10.51 14.89
C ALA A 24 2.86 -10.76 15.84
N ASN A 25 2.76 -11.76 16.73
CA ASN A 25 3.90 -12.25 17.52
C ASN A 25 4.98 -12.91 16.65
N ARG A 26 4.66 -13.27 15.40
CA ARG A 26 5.64 -13.82 14.44
C ARG A 26 6.18 -12.68 13.56
N PRO A 27 7.51 -12.58 13.38
CA PRO A 27 8.12 -11.45 12.67
C PRO A 27 7.76 -11.40 11.18
N ASP A 28 7.44 -12.54 10.58
CA ASP A 28 6.95 -12.60 9.19
C ASP A 28 5.56 -11.98 9.04
N VAL A 29 4.64 -12.32 9.96
CA VAL A 29 3.27 -11.76 9.95
C VAL A 29 3.27 -10.27 10.32
N GLY A 30 4.12 -9.88 11.29
CA GLY A 30 4.29 -8.48 11.65
C GLY A 30 4.82 -7.61 10.50
N ALA A 31 5.73 -8.14 9.67
CA ALA A 31 6.20 -7.47 8.46
C ALA A 31 5.05 -7.23 7.46
N GLY A 32 4.15 -8.20 7.32
CA GLY A 32 2.92 -8.06 6.55
C GLY A 32 2.03 -6.92 7.05
N TYR A 33 1.79 -6.83 8.37
CA TYR A 33 1.01 -5.72 8.93
C TYR A 33 1.70 -4.36 8.77
N ALA A 34 3.03 -4.30 8.86
CA ALA A 34 3.78 -3.08 8.61
C ALA A 34 3.62 -2.63 7.14
N ALA A 35 3.75 -3.55 6.18
CA ALA A 35 3.53 -3.28 4.77
C ALA A 35 2.09 -2.85 4.46
N ALA A 36 1.10 -3.52 5.05
CA ALA A 36 -0.31 -3.17 4.91
C ALA A 36 -0.63 -1.77 5.46
N SER A 37 -0.03 -1.42 6.60
CA SER A 37 -0.19 -0.10 7.22
C SER A 37 0.47 1.00 6.38
N ALA A 38 1.65 0.72 5.82
CA ALA A 38 2.35 1.62 4.90
C ALA A 38 1.54 1.85 3.62
N ALA A 39 0.96 0.79 3.05
CA ALA A 39 0.10 0.87 1.88
C ALA A 39 -1.17 1.69 2.17
N LEU A 40 -1.84 1.45 3.30
CA LEU A 40 -2.98 2.26 3.75
C LEU A 40 -2.61 3.74 3.90
N GLY A 41 -1.49 4.03 4.57
CA GLY A 41 -1.00 5.39 4.74
C GLY A 41 -0.73 6.08 3.40
N ALA A 42 -0.07 5.37 2.47
CA ALA A 42 0.19 5.88 1.12
C ALA A 42 -1.11 6.14 0.33
N SER A 43 -2.09 5.24 0.42
CA SER A 43 -3.41 5.43 -0.20
C SER A 43 -4.14 6.66 0.35
N LEU A 44 -4.14 6.85 1.67
CA LEU A 44 -4.76 8.01 2.29
C LEU A 44 -4.05 9.32 1.91
N LEU A 45 -2.71 9.31 1.85
CA LEU A 45 -1.92 10.45 1.38
C LEU A 45 -2.26 10.80 -0.07
N PHE A 46 -2.37 9.81 -0.95
CA PHE A 46 -2.75 10.03 -2.34
C PHE A 46 -4.18 10.56 -2.47
N ALA A 47 -5.16 9.96 -1.79
CA ALA A 47 -6.55 10.42 -1.79
C ALA A 47 -6.67 11.87 -1.30
N THR A 48 -5.97 12.20 -0.21
CA THR A 48 -5.94 13.58 0.33
C THR A 48 -5.25 14.53 -0.64
N GLY A 49 -4.12 14.14 -1.23
CA GLY A 49 -3.39 14.91 -2.22
C GLY A 49 -4.21 15.22 -3.47
N ALA A 50 -5.03 14.28 -3.92
CA ALA A 50 -5.93 14.47 -5.05
C ALA A 50 -7.00 15.54 -4.77
N ILE A 51 -7.66 15.46 -3.60
CA ILE A 51 -8.65 16.46 -3.19
C ILE A 51 -7.99 17.83 -3.02
N VAL A 52 -6.84 17.89 -2.35
CA VAL A 52 -6.11 19.15 -2.17
C VAL A 52 -5.68 19.73 -3.52
N GLY A 53 -5.16 18.91 -4.43
CA GLY A 53 -4.75 19.31 -5.77
C GLY A 53 -5.87 19.97 -6.57
N GLU A 54 -7.09 19.45 -6.47
CA GLU A 54 -8.29 20.07 -7.04
C GLU A 54 -8.60 21.42 -6.36
N THR A 55 -8.60 21.47 -5.02
CA THR A 55 -8.93 22.71 -4.29
C THR A 55 -7.97 23.87 -4.56
N VAL A 56 -6.71 23.59 -4.88
CA VAL A 56 -5.69 24.61 -5.19
C VAL A 56 -5.56 24.90 -6.69
N GLY A 57 -6.38 24.27 -7.54
CA GLY A 57 -6.38 24.48 -8.99
C GLY A 57 -5.22 23.83 -9.75
N LEU A 58 -4.53 22.85 -9.15
CA LEU A 58 -3.51 22.04 -9.83
C LEU A 58 -4.12 20.91 -10.67
N LEU A 59 -5.32 20.46 -10.30
CA LEU A 59 -6.13 19.50 -11.05
C LEU A 59 -7.38 20.17 -11.60
N SER A 60 -7.95 19.63 -12.67
CA SER A 60 -9.20 20.15 -13.23
C SER A 60 -10.37 19.89 -12.28
N SER A 61 -11.45 20.65 -12.43
CA SER A 61 -12.68 20.39 -11.68
C SER A 61 -13.14 18.94 -11.87
N ASN A 62 -13.48 18.29 -10.75
CA ASN A 62 -13.93 16.90 -10.64
C ASN A 62 -12.82 15.82 -10.71
N ASP A 63 -11.58 16.16 -11.03
CA ASP A 63 -10.47 15.18 -11.07
C ASP A 63 -10.15 14.63 -9.68
N GLY A 64 -10.11 15.48 -8.65
CA GLY A 64 -9.79 15.08 -7.28
C GLY A 64 -10.81 14.10 -6.71
N VAL A 65 -12.10 14.35 -6.95
CA VAL A 65 -13.20 13.45 -6.57
C VAL A 65 -13.08 12.09 -7.28
N VAL A 66 -12.75 12.08 -8.57
CA VAL A 66 -12.55 10.84 -9.34
C VAL A 66 -11.38 10.03 -8.77
N TRP A 67 -10.23 10.68 -8.55
CA TRP A 67 -9.05 10.02 -7.98
C TRP A 67 -9.29 9.51 -6.54
N PHE A 68 -10.05 10.24 -5.73
CA PHE A 68 -10.49 9.80 -4.41
C PHE A 68 -11.34 8.51 -4.51
N ALA A 69 -12.33 8.49 -5.40
CA ALA A 69 -13.17 7.31 -5.61
C ALA A 69 -12.37 6.10 -6.11
N PHE A 70 -11.45 6.30 -7.05
CA PHE A 70 -10.52 5.27 -7.51
C PHE A 70 -9.66 4.72 -6.38
N THR A 71 -9.18 5.58 -5.48
CA THR A 71 -8.41 5.14 -4.32
C THR A 71 -9.27 4.28 -3.38
N GLY A 72 -10.51 4.70 -3.13
CA GLY A 72 -11.47 3.92 -2.33
C GLY A 72 -11.74 2.53 -2.90
N LEU A 73 -11.82 2.41 -4.23
CA LEU A 73 -11.96 1.12 -4.92
C LEU A 73 -10.69 0.27 -4.87
N ALA A 74 -9.51 0.88 -4.90
CA ALA A 74 -8.23 0.18 -4.91
C ALA A 74 -7.83 -0.36 -3.53
N VAL A 75 -8.15 0.35 -2.45
CA VAL A 75 -7.74 0.01 -1.06
C VAL A 75 -8.08 -1.43 -0.65
N PRO A 76 -9.30 -1.96 -0.89
CA PRO A 76 -9.65 -3.34 -0.57
C PRO A 76 -8.80 -4.40 -1.27
N VAL A 77 -8.13 -4.05 -2.36
CA VAL A 77 -7.22 -4.94 -3.09
C VAL A 77 -5.77 -4.68 -2.66
N VAL A 78 -5.34 -3.42 -2.67
CA VAL A 78 -3.94 -3.03 -2.41
C VAL A 78 -3.50 -3.46 -1.01
N VAL A 79 -4.35 -3.30 0.00
CA VAL A 79 -3.97 -3.53 1.40
C VAL A 79 -3.76 -5.02 1.71
N PRO A 80 -4.69 -5.94 1.35
CA PRO A 80 -4.42 -7.36 1.47
C PRO A 80 -3.21 -7.82 0.65
N THR A 81 -3.03 -7.25 -0.55
CA THR A 81 -1.87 -7.59 -1.39
C THR A 81 -0.56 -7.19 -0.71
N ALA A 82 -0.53 -6.00 -0.10
CA ALA A 82 0.64 -5.51 0.64
C ALA A 82 0.95 -6.38 1.86
N LEU A 83 -0.09 -6.85 2.55
CA LEU A 83 0.07 -7.80 3.65
C LEU A 83 0.76 -9.08 3.17
N VAL A 84 0.23 -9.70 2.11
CA VAL A 84 0.79 -10.95 1.57
C VAL A 84 2.20 -10.74 1.04
N ALA A 85 2.43 -9.67 0.28
CA ALA A 85 3.75 -9.34 -0.26
C ALA A 85 4.77 -9.13 0.86
N GLY A 86 4.41 -8.41 1.92
CA GLY A 86 5.27 -8.20 3.09
C GLY A 86 5.65 -9.51 3.79
N VAL A 87 4.67 -10.40 4.03
CA VAL A 87 4.92 -11.74 4.62
C VAL A 87 5.85 -12.58 3.73
N VAL A 88 5.58 -12.61 2.43
CA VAL A 88 6.32 -13.42 1.47
C VAL A 88 7.77 -12.93 1.36
N VAL A 89 7.98 -11.63 1.21
CA VAL A 89 9.32 -11.05 1.12
C VAL A 89 10.11 -11.30 2.40
N TRP A 90 9.49 -11.15 3.57
CA TRP A 90 10.16 -11.42 4.84
C TRP A 90 10.63 -12.87 4.99
N ARG A 91 9.89 -13.83 4.41
CA ARG A 91 10.24 -15.26 4.46
C ARG A 91 11.30 -15.66 3.44
N ILE A 92 11.34 -15.01 2.28
CA ILE A 92 12.25 -15.37 1.18
C ILE A 92 13.58 -14.64 1.32
N LEU A 93 13.58 -13.41 1.85
CA LEU A 93 14.77 -12.58 1.87
C LEU A 93 15.79 -13.12 2.89
N PRO A 94 17.05 -13.38 2.49
CA PRO A 94 18.11 -13.81 3.41
C PRO A 94 18.40 -12.74 4.48
N SER A 95 18.53 -13.16 5.74
CA SER A 95 18.78 -12.26 6.87
C SER A 95 20.18 -11.63 6.88
N GLU A 96 21.08 -12.09 6.02
CA GLU A 96 22.49 -11.64 5.94
C GLU A 96 22.67 -10.38 5.08
N ILE A 97 21.60 -9.88 4.45
CA ILE A 97 21.67 -8.73 3.54
C ILE A 97 21.87 -7.41 4.32
N PRO A 98 22.86 -6.59 3.94
CA PRO A 98 23.01 -5.25 4.50
C PRO A 98 21.76 -4.41 4.18
N PHE A 99 21.26 -3.66 5.16
CA PHE A 99 20.01 -2.89 5.03
C PHE A 99 18.77 -3.75 4.73
N PHE A 100 18.70 -4.97 5.28
CA PHE A 100 17.56 -5.89 5.14
C PHE A 100 16.19 -5.21 5.14
N GLY A 101 15.94 -4.27 6.07
CA GLY A 101 14.65 -3.57 6.15
C GLY A 101 14.31 -2.74 4.92
N ALA A 102 15.25 -1.95 4.41
CA ALA A 102 15.02 -1.14 3.22
C ALA A 102 14.77 -2.04 1.99
N VAL A 103 15.57 -3.10 1.85
CA VAL A 103 15.46 -4.07 0.76
C VAL A 103 14.12 -4.81 0.82
N ALA A 104 13.73 -5.31 2.00
CA ALA A 104 12.44 -5.95 2.22
C ALA A 104 11.27 -5.01 1.91
N GLY A 105 11.36 -3.74 2.31
CA GLY A 105 10.36 -2.72 2.02
C GLY A 105 10.18 -2.45 0.52
N ILE A 106 11.30 -2.34 -0.22
CA ILE A 106 11.28 -2.14 -1.68
C ILE A 106 10.67 -3.35 -2.38
N PHE A 107 11.12 -4.57 -2.06
CA PHE A 107 10.56 -5.78 -2.67
C PHE A 107 9.11 -6.02 -2.26
N GLY A 108 8.72 -5.67 -1.03
CA GLY A 108 7.33 -5.72 -0.58
C GLY A 108 6.44 -4.77 -1.38
N THR A 109 6.93 -3.55 -1.65
CA THR A 109 6.23 -2.57 -2.50
C THR A 109 6.12 -3.06 -3.93
N LEU A 110 7.20 -3.62 -4.49
CA LEU A 110 7.19 -4.19 -5.83
C LEU A 110 6.19 -5.35 -5.94
N GLY A 111 6.20 -6.27 -4.98
CA GLY A 111 5.24 -7.37 -4.91
C GLY A 111 3.80 -6.89 -4.75
N THR A 112 3.59 -5.81 -3.99
CA THR A 112 2.28 -5.16 -3.86
C THR A 112 1.82 -4.60 -5.20
N TYR A 113 2.68 -3.90 -5.94
CA TYR A 113 2.34 -3.40 -7.27
C TYR A 113 1.98 -4.55 -8.21
N VAL A 114 2.85 -5.55 -8.34
CA VAL A 114 2.58 -6.69 -9.24
C VAL A 114 1.26 -7.36 -8.88
N GLY A 115 1.04 -7.70 -7.61
CA GLY A 115 -0.19 -8.38 -7.21
C GLY A 115 -1.45 -7.52 -7.35
N SER A 116 -1.40 -6.26 -6.93
CA SER A 116 -2.58 -5.39 -6.90
C SER A 116 -2.95 -4.88 -8.28
N LEU A 117 -1.97 -4.53 -9.12
CA LEU A 117 -2.22 -4.12 -10.50
C LEU A 117 -2.78 -5.28 -11.32
N LEU A 118 -2.25 -6.50 -11.15
CA LEU A 118 -2.82 -7.69 -11.81
C LEU A 118 -4.26 -7.97 -11.34
N ALA A 119 -4.51 -7.92 -10.03
CA ALA A 119 -5.85 -8.13 -9.48
C ALA A 119 -6.84 -7.07 -9.98
N LEU A 120 -6.48 -5.78 -9.94
CA LEU A 120 -7.30 -4.69 -10.44
C LEU A 120 -7.53 -4.79 -11.95
N MET A 121 -6.51 -5.17 -12.73
CA MET A 121 -6.65 -5.39 -14.17
C MET A 121 -7.69 -6.48 -14.46
N LEU A 122 -7.62 -7.60 -13.74
CA LEU A 122 -8.56 -8.70 -13.88
C LEU A 122 -9.98 -8.26 -13.48
N ILE A 123 -10.14 -7.54 -12.36
CA ILE A 123 -11.43 -7.06 -11.89
C ILE A 123 -12.05 -6.07 -12.89
N LEU A 124 -11.30 -5.08 -13.35
CA LEU A 124 -11.78 -4.08 -14.31
C LEU A 124 -12.12 -4.72 -15.67
N THR A 125 -11.27 -5.61 -16.17
CA THR A 125 -11.53 -6.32 -17.42
C THR A 125 -12.74 -7.24 -17.30
N ALA A 126 -12.85 -8.01 -16.20
CA ALA A 126 -13.99 -8.90 -15.99
C ALA A 126 -15.30 -8.13 -15.83
N THR A 127 -15.31 -7.01 -15.11
CA THR A 127 -16.52 -6.18 -14.94
C THR A 127 -16.94 -5.49 -16.24
N ALA A 128 -15.99 -5.11 -17.10
CA ALA A 128 -16.26 -4.54 -18.42
C ALA A 128 -16.78 -5.59 -19.44
N THR A 129 -16.23 -6.81 -19.40
CA THR A 129 -16.56 -7.89 -20.34
C THR A 129 -17.78 -8.71 -19.95
N LEU A 130 -17.88 -9.10 -18.68
CA LEU A 130 -19.00 -9.88 -18.14
C LEU A 130 -20.17 -9.00 -17.69
N GLY A 131 -20.01 -7.67 -17.75
CA GLY A 131 -20.94 -6.70 -17.19
C GLY A 131 -21.19 -5.48 -18.07
N LEU A 132 -21.29 -4.32 -17.39
CA LEU A 132 -22.02 -3.08 -17.72
C LEU A 132 -21.83 -2.47 -19.12
N SER A 133 -20.76 -2.82 -19.83
CA SER A 133 -20.38 -2.17 -21.10
C SER A 133 -20.49 -3.08 -22.32
N GLY A 134 -20.56 -4.41 -22.12
CA GLY A 134 -20.54 -5.39 -23.23
C GLY A 134 -19.30 -5.28 -24.12
N SER A 135 -18.21 -4.72 -23.59
CA SER A 135 -17.01 -4.40 -24.37
C SER A 135 -16.21 -5.65 -24.71
N ASP A 136 -15.58 -5.63 -25.89
CA ASP A 136 -14.62 -6.65 -26.32
C ASP A 136 -13.49 -6.82 -25.27
N PRO A 137 -13.14 -8.06 -24.88
CA PRO A 137 -12.13 -8.32 -23.84
C PRO A 137 -10.77 -7.69 -24.08
N LEU A 138 -10.32 -7.63 -25.32
CA LEU A 138 -9.00 -7.08 -25.62
C LEU A 138 -9.00 -5.55 -25.42
N SER A 139 -10.06 -4.88 -25.86
CA SER A 139 -10.24 -3.45 -25.68
C SER A 139 -10.38 -3.06 -24.20
N ALA A 140 -11.15 -3.84 -23.44
CA ALA A 140 -11.31 -3.64 -21.99
C ALA A 140 -9.99 -3.83 -21.23
N ALA A 141 -9.20 -4.84 -21.59
CA ALA A 141 -7.89 -5.08 -20.99
C ALA A 141 -6.90 -3.95 -21.30
N ALA A 142 -6.87 -3.46 -22.54
CA ALA A 142 -6.01 -2.35 -22.95
C ALA A 142 -6.35 -1.05 -22.19
N PHE A 143 -7.64 -0.74 -22.05
CA PHE A 143 -8.09 0.42 -21.27
C PHE A 143 -7.72 0.28 -19.79
N SER A 144 -8.00 -0.88 -19.20
CA SER A 144 -7.66 -1.19 -17.80
C SER A 144 -6.16 -1.04 -17.54
N PHE A 145 -5.33 -1.57 -18.46
CA PHE A 145 -3.87 -1.40 -18.39
C PHE A 145 -3.46 0.08 -18.42
N GLY A 146 -4.06 0.88 -19.29
CA GLY A 146 -3.78 2.33 -19.36
C GLY A 146 -4.07 3.06 -18.04
N VAL A 147 -5.23 2.79 -17.42
CA VAL A 147 -5.61 3.38 -16.12
C VAL A 147 -4.61 3.00 -15.03
N ILE A 148 -4.27 1.71 -14.96
CA ILE A 148 -3.35 1.13 -13.98
C ILE A 148 -1.93 1.66 -14.17
N TYR A 149 -1.47 1.80 -15.41
CA TYR A 149 -0.17 2.35 -15.76
C TYR A 149 -0.03 3.82 -15.33
N ILE A 150 -1.06 4.64 -15.57
CA ILE A 150 -1.07 6.04 -15.12
C ILE A 150 -1.06 6.10 -13.59
N ALA A 151 -1.88 5.28 -12.91
CA ALA A 151 -1.88 5.21 -11.45
C ALA A 151 -0.50 4.83 -10.88
N PHE A 152 0.20 3.90 -11.52
CA PHE A 152 1.58 3.56 -11.18
C PHE A 152 2.51 4.78 -11.33
N LEU A 153 2.52 5.44 -12.50
CA LEU A 153 3.36 6.61 -12.77
C LEU A 153 3.16 7.75 -11.76
N LEU A 154 1.93 7.94 -11.28
CA LEU A 154 1.59 8.96 -10.31
C LEU A 154 2.01 8.62 -8.87
N THR A 155 2.20 7.35 -8.52
CA THR A 155 2.35 6.91 -7.13
C THR A 155 3.71 6.31 -6.78
N TRP A 156 4.41 5.72 -7.77
CA TRP A 156 5.61 4.92 -7.51
C TRP A 156 6.71 5.69 -6.77
N TRP A 157 6.92 6.96 -7.13
CA TRP A 157 7.95 7.80 -6.54
C TRP A 157 7.76 8.05 -5.03
N VAL A 158 6.54 7.90 -4.49
CA VAL A 158 6.26 7.98 -3.04
C VAL A 158 6.25 6.60 -2.40
N THR A 159 5.60 5.63 -3.04
CA THR A 159 5.37 4.31 -2.44
C THR A 159 6.67 3.54 -2.24
N PHE A 160 7.66 3.66 -3.13
CA PHE A 160 8.97 3.03 -2.95
C PHE A 160 9.73 3.58 -1.73
N PRO A 161 9.90 4.91 -1.55
CA PRO A 161 10.47 5.47 -0.33
C PRO A 161 9.68 5.10 0.94
N VAL A 162 8.35 5.19 0.91
CA VAL A 162 7.50 4.83 2.06
C VAL A 162 7.69 3.36 2.42
N GLY A 163 7.73 2.48 1.41
CA GLY A 163 8.03 1.06 1.57
C GLY A 163 9.40 0.83 2.23
N ALA A 164 10.46 1.44 1.69
CA ALA A 164 11.80 1.32 2.24
C ALA A 164 11.88 1.79 3.71
N VAL A 165 11.33 2.96 4.01
CA VAL A 165 11.30 3.52 5.37
C VAL A 165 10.51 2.63 6.32
N SER A 166 9.34 2.16 5.91
CA SER A 166 8.52 1.26 6.75
C SER A 166 9.24 -0.05 7.07
N GLY A 167 9.97 -0.62 6.09
CA GLY A 167 10.77 -1.81 6.27
C GLY A 167 11.94 -1.59 7.23
N VAL A 168 12.66 -0.47 7.13
CA VAL A 168 13.73 -0.10 8.08
C VAL A 168 13.17 -0.02 9.51
N ILE A 169 12.11 0.76 9.71
CA ILE A 169 11.47 0.95 11.02
C ILE A 169 11.06 -0.40 11.62
N TYR A 170 10.40 -1.25 10.83
CA TYR A 170 9.96 -2.55 11.32
C TYR A 170 11.14 -3.44 11.73
N THR A 171 12.20 -3.46 10.96
CA THR A 171 13.38 -4.29 11.24
C THR A 171 14.10 -3.84 12.51
N ASP A 172 14.19 -2.53 12.74
CA ASP A 172 14.81 -1.97 13.95
C ASP A 172 14.03 -2.34 15.21
N ILE A 173 12.69 -2.29 15.15
CA ILE A 173 11.82 -2.73 16.26
C ILE A 173 12.03 -4.23 16.55
N VAL A 174 12.08 -5.07 15.51
CA VAL A 174 12.30 -6.52 15.67
C VAL A 174 13.67 -6.82 16.29
N LYS A 175 14.71 -6.05 15.95
CA LYS A 175 16.05 -6.20 16.54
C LYS A 175 16.10 -5.80 18.02
N GLN A 176 15.38 -4.76 18.42
CA GLN A 176 15.34 -4.30 19.82
C GLN A 176 14.53 -5.24 20.74
N SER A 177 13.66 -6.06 20.18
CA SER A 177 12.84 -7.03 20.93
C SER A 177 13.54 -8.37 21.18
N LYS A 178 14.77 -8.56 20.69
CA LYS A 178 15.61 -9.75 20.94
C LYS A 178 16.63 -9.45 22.02
#